data_AF-A0A182F4N9-F1
#
_entry.id   AF-A0A182F4N9-F1
#
_cell.length_a   1.000
_cell.length_b   1.000
_cell.length_c   1.000
_cell.angle_alpha   90.00
_cell.angle_beta   90.00
_cell.angle_gamma   90.00
#
_symmetry.space_group_name_H-M   'P 1'
#
loop_
_entity.id
_entity.type
_entity.pdbx_description
1 polymer ?
#
loop_
_entity_poly.entity_id
_entity_poly.type
_entity_poly.pdbx_seq_one_letter_code
_entity_poly.pdbx_strand_id
1 'polypeptide(L)'
;SAVDTVTKTKVAIKKISPFEHQTYCQRTLREIKILTRFKHENIIDIRDILRVPSIEQMKDVYIVQCLMETDLYKLLKTQRLSNDHICYFLYQILRGLKYIHSANVLHRDLKPSNLLLNTTCDLKGYTKSIDIWSVGCILAEMLSNRPIFPGKHYLDQLNHILGVLGSPSQEDLECIINEKARSYLQSLPYKPKVPWSRLFPNADVNALDLLGKMLTFNPHNRISVEDALAHPYLEQYYDPADEPVAEEPFRIAMELDDLPKETLKRLIFEETLRFNHNDNTLPDGM
;
A
#
# COMPACT_ATOMS: atom_id res chain seq x y z
N SER A 1 -5.30 -15.14 -16.04
CA SER A 1 -6.72 -14.70 -16.06
C SER A 1 -7.62 -15.90 -16.17
N ALA A 2 -8.86 -15.80 -15.69
CA ALA A 2 -9.94 -16.76 -15.92
C ALA A 2 -11.12 -16.06 -16.61
N VAL A 3 -12.07 -16.83 -17.14
CA VAL A 3 -13.34 -16.30 -17.68
C VAL A 3 -14.44 -16.75 -16.75
N ASP A 4 -15.20 -15.79 -16.22
CA ASP A 4 -16.40 -16.07 -15.44
C ASP A 4 -17.48 -16.61 -16.39
N THR A 5 -17.98 -17.82 -16.11
CA THR A 5 -18.96 -18.50 -16.95
C THR A 5 -20.34 -17.87 -16.89
N VAL A 6 -20.67 -17.14 -15.82
CA VAL A 6 -21.95 -16.45 -15.59
C VAL A 6 -21.95 -15.11 -16.30
N THR A 7 -20.97 -14.24 -15.99
CA THR A 7 -20.92 -12.88 -16.57
C THR A 7 -20.23 -12.81 -17.93
N LYS A 8 -19.55 -13.88 -18.36
CA LYS A 8 -18.68 -13.92 -19.55
C LYS A 8 -17.54 -12.90 -19.53
N THR A 9 -17.21 -12.35 -18.37
CA THR A 9 -16.13 -11.38 -18.23
C THR A 9 -14.81 -12.04 -17.82
N LYS A 10 -13.69 -11.44 -18.20
CA LYS A 10 -12.37 -11.89 -17.74
C LYS A 10 -12.10 -11.38 -16.32
N VAL A 11 -11.57 -12.26 -15.48
CA VAL A 11 -11.25 -11.98 -14.07
C VAL A 11 -9.84 -12.44 -13.70
N ALA A 12 -9.31 -11.88 -12.61
CA ALA A 12 -8.11 -12.37 -11.95
C ALA A 12 -8.51 -13.23 -10.75
N ILE A 13 -7.87 -14.38 -10.56
CA ILE A 13 -8.11 -15.26 -9.41
C ILE A 13 -6.80 -15.39 -8.64
N LYS A 14 -6.80 -14.92 -7.39
CA LYS A 14 -5.68 -15.00 -6.45
C LYS A 14 -5.91 -16.19 -5.51
N LYS A 15 -5.12 -17.26 -5.68
CA LYS A 15 -5.10 -18.41 -4.77
C LYS A 15 -4.24 -18.06 -3.54
N ILE A 16 -4.78 -18.27 -2.34
CA ILE A 16 -4.09 -18.04 -1.07
C ILE A 16 -4.19 -19.31 -0.21
N SER A 17 -3.06 -19.74 0.36
CA SER A 17 -2.97 -20.91 1.26
C SER A 17 -2.48 -20.46 2.65
N PRO A 18 -3.28 -19.73 3.44
CA PRO A 18 -2.79 -19.00 4.61
C PRO A 18 -2.71 -19.85 5.89
N PHE A 19 -3.34 -21.03 5.91
CA PHE A 19 -3.63 -21.78 7.14
C PHE A 19 -2.45 -22.56 7.75
N GLU A 20 -1.25 -22.38 7.21
CA GLU A 20 -0.02 -22.89 7.80
C GLU A 20 0.54 -21.94 8.89
N HIS A 21 0.34 -20.63 8.73
CA HIS A 21 0.93 -19.62 9.63
C HIS A 21 -0.11 -18.58 10.09
N GLN A 22 -0.08 -18.24 11.39
CA GLN A 22 -0.98 -17.25 12.00
C GLN A 22 -0.90 -15.89 11.29
N THR A 23 0.31 -15.42 10.97
CA THR A 23 0.54 -14.14 10.29
C THR A 23 -0.08 -14.07 8.90
N TYR A 24 -0.11 -15.18 8.16
CA TYR A 24 -0.75 -15.25 6.85
C TYR A 24 -2.28 -15.25 6.97
N CYS A 25 -2.82 -15.91 7.99
CA CYS A 25 -4.25 -15.85 8.30
C CYS A 25 -4.68 -14.42 8.67
N GLN A 26 -3.93 -13.72 9.52
CA GLN A 26 -4.19 -12.32 9.89
C GLN A 26 -4.21 -11.42 8.66
N ARG A 27 -3.19 -11.53 7.80
CA ARG A 27 -3.11 -10.75 6.54
C ARG A 27 -4.29 -11.04 5.62
N THR A 28 -4.64 -12.31 5.44
CA THR A 28 -5.76 -12.71 4.56
C THR A 28 -7.09 -12.20 5.08
N LEU A 29 -7.38 -12.38 6.37
CA LEU A 29 -8.61 -11.90 6.98
C LEU A 29 -8.72 -10.38 6.90
N ARG A 30 -7.62 -9.67 7.18
CA ARG A 30 -7.57 -8.21 7.08
C ARG A 30 -7.78 -7.73 5.64
N GLU A 31 -7.15 -8.36 4.66
CA GLU A 31 -7.34 -8.06 3.23
C GLU A 31 -8.82 -8.23 2.82
N ILE A 32 -9.44 -9.37 3.17
CA ILE A 32 -10.86 -9.61 2.89
C ILE A 32 -11.74 -8.56 3.56
N LYS A 33 -11.63 -8.34 4.87
CA LYS A 33 -12.50 -7.39 5.58
C LYS A 33 -12.36 -5.95 5.08
N ILE A 34 -11.16 -5.52 4.69
CA ILE A 34 -10.94 -4.17 4.17
C ILE A 34 -11.53 -4.03 2.77
N LEU A 35 -11.15 -4.91 1.84
CA LEU A 35 -11.55 -4.78 0.44
C LEU A 35 -13.06 -4.97 0.26
N THR A 36 -13.71 -5.80 1.08
CA THR A 36 -15.17 -5.97 1.04
C THR A 36 -15.95 -4.75 1.54
N ARG A 37 -15.33 -3.86 2.32
CA ARG A 37 -15.95 -2.60 2.78
C ARG A 37 -15.63 -1.43 1.87
N PHE A 38 -14.53 -1.47 1.14
CA PHE A 38 -14.07 -0.37 0.31
C PHE A 38 -14.76 -0.39 -1.06
N LYS A 39 -15.26 0.78 -1.47
CA LYS A 39 -15.85 1.00 -2.79
C LYS A 39 -15.25 2.27 -3.36
N HIS A 40 -14.22 2.11 -4.17
CA HIS A 40 -13.46 3.23 -4.73
C HIS A 40 -12.79 2.80 -6.03
N GLU A 41 -12.81 3.65 -7.06
CA GLU A 41 -12.32 3.29 -8.39
C GLU A 41 -10.82 2.98 -8.44
N ASN A 42 -10.04 3.65 -7.58
CA ASN A 42 -8.59 3.44 -7.48
C ASN A 42 -8.20 2.38 -6.41
N ILE A 43 -9.15 1.59 -5.91
CA ILE A 43 -8.90 0.47 -5.00
C ILE A 43 -9.47 -0.80 -5.65
N ILE A 44 -8.69 -1.88 -5.65
CA ILE A 44 -9.15 -3.15 -6.24
C ILE A 44 -10.32 -3.73 -5.45
N ASP A 45 -11.39 -4.08 -6.15
CA ASP A 45 -12.58 -4.68 -5.54
C ASP A 45 -12.49 -6.23 -5.52
N ILE A 46 -13.14 -6.84 -4.53
CA ILE A 46 -13.38 -8.28 -4.46
C ILE A 46 -14.75 -8.55 -5.08
N ARG A 47 -14.75 -9.20 -6.25
CA ARG A 47 -15.99 -9.59 -6.92
C ARG A 47 -16.62 -10.83 -6.30
N ASP A 48 -15.78 -11.79 -5.90
CA ASP A 48 -16.22 -13.06 -5.37
C ASP A 48 -15.09 -13.72 -4.55
N ILE A 49 -15.44 -14.66 -3.66
CA ILE A 49 -14.49 -15.48 -2.92
C ILE A 49 -14.91 -16.94 -2.97
N LEU A 50 -14.10 -17.76 -3.65
CA LEU A 50 -14.33 -19.20 -3.73
C LEU A 50 -13.56 -19.92 -2.62
N ARG A 51 -14.24 -20.88 -1.99
CA ARG A 51 -13.68 -21.78 -0.98
C ARG A 51 -14.42 -23.10 -1.02
N VAL A 52 -13.88 -24.11 -0.35
CA VAL A 52 -14.61 -25.38 -0.15
C VAL A 52 -15.70 -25.23 0.92
N PRO A 53 -16.80 -26.01 0.84
CA PRO A 53 -17.95 -25.89 1.74
C PRO A 53 -17.64 -26.13 3.22
N SER A 54 -16.70 -27.02 3.54
CA SER A 54 -16.34 -27.40 4.92
C SER A 54 -15.07 -26.68 5.40
N ILE A 55 -15.10 -26.16 6.63
CA ILE A 55 -13.95 -25.50 7.26
C ILE A 55 -12.79 -26.47 7.49
N GLU A 56 -13.08 -27.74 7.79
CA GLU A 56 -12.09 -28.81 7.98
C GLU A 56 -11.30 -29.05 6.70
N GLN A 57 -11.98 -29.04 5.56
CA GLN A 57 -11.40 -29.28 4.24
C GLN A 57 -10.76 -28.01 3.63
N MET A 58 -11.03 -26.82 4.19
CA MET A 58 -10.53 -25.55 3.67
C MET A 58 -9.02 -25.42 3.83
N LYS A 59 -8.29 -25.62 2.73
CA LYS A 59 -6.84 -25.40 2.62
C LYS A 59 -6.48 -24.11 1.88
N ASP A 60 -7.32 -23.73 0.94
CA ASP A 60 -7.10 -22.63 0.02
C ASP A 60 -8.33 -21.71 -0.01
N VAL A 61 -8.09 -20.42 -0.22
CA VAL A 61 -9.11 -19.40 -0.51
C VAL A 61 -8.75 -18.76 -1.84
N TYR A 62 -9.75 -18.56 -2.70
CA TYR A 62 -9.57 -17.99 -4.03
C TYR A 62 -10.33 -16.67 -4.11
N ILE A 63 -9.59 -15.55 -4.15
CA ILE A 63 -10.19 -14.22 -4.25
C ILE A 63 -10.29 -13.85 -5.73
N VAL A 64 -11.51 -13.58 -6.20
CA VAL A 64 -11.80 -13.14 -7.57
C VAL A 64 -11.83 -11.62 -7.62
N GLN A 65 -11.04 -11.04 -8.51
CA GLN A 65 -10.86 -9.59 -8.64
C GLN A 65 -10.96 -9.16 -10.11
N CYS A 66 -11.08 -7.85 -10.33
CA CYS A 66 -10.96 -7.25 -11.66
C CYS A 66 -9.63 -7.64 -12.31
N LEU A 67 -9.66 -8.06 -13.57
CA LEU A 67 -8.44 -8.31 -14.33
C LEU A 67 -7.84 -6.98 -14.79
N MET A 68 -6.64 -6.67 -14.30
CA MET A 68 -5.82 -5.57 -14.82
C MET A 68 -4.86 -6.11 -15.88
N GLU A 69 -4.66 -5.37 -16.96
CA GLU A 69 -3.82 -5.81 -18.09
C GLU A 69 -2.33 -5.84 -17.74
N THR A 70 -1.86 -4.85 -17.00
CA THR A 70 -0.48 -4.71 -16.56
C THR A 70 -0.41 -4.04 -15.19
N ASP A 71 0.78 -4.02 -14.60
CA ASP A 71 1.10 -3.33 -13.36
C ASP A 71 2.17 -2.26 -13.61
N LEU A 72 2.26 -1.27 -12.71
CA LEU A 72 3.20 -0.14 -12.85
C LEU A 72 4.65 -0.63 -12.94
N TYR A 73 5.02 -1.72 -12.25
CA TYR A 73 6.37 -2.27 -12.28
C TYR A 73 6.74 -2.82 -13.66
N LYS A 74 5.86 -3.59 -14.31
CA LYS A 74 6.06 -4.06 -15.70
C LYS A 74 6.06 -2.90 -16.69
N LEU A 75 5.22 -1.90 -16.48
CA LEU A 75 5.17 -0.70 -17.32
C LEU A 75 6.51 0.05 -17.26
N LEU A 76 7.04 0.30 -16.06
CA LEU A 76 8.33 0.98 -15.86
C LEU A 76 9.54 0.19 -16.37
N LYS A 77 9.43 -1.13 -16.54
CA LYS A 77 10.49 -1.92 -17.19
C LYS A 77 10.52 -1.77 -18.70
N THR A 78 9.39 -1.45 -19.32
CA THR A 78 9.21 -1.53 -20.77
C THR A 78 9.08 -0.16 -21.42
N GLN A 79 8.59 0.84 -20.69
CA GLN A 79 8.27 2.16 -21.23
C GLN A 79 8.76 3.28 -20.31
N ARG A 80 9.16 4.40 -20.92
CA ARG A 80 9.36 5.67 -20.20
C ARG A 80 8.05 6.44 -20.17
N LEU A 81 7.66 6.89 -18.99
CA LEU A 81 6.43 7.65 -18.81
C LEU A 81 6.66 9.13 -19.15
N SER A 82 5.68 9.75 -19.79
CA SER A 82 5.65 11.23 -19.91
C SER A 82 5.23 11.85 -18.58
N ASN A 83 5.51 13.14 -18.40
CA ASN A 83 5.09 13.86 -17.19
C ASN A 83 3.59 13.75 -16.92
N ASP A 84 2.75 13.84 -17.96
CA ASP A 84 1.29 13.74 -17.82
C ASP A 84 0.85 12.37 -17.30
N HIS A 85 1.47 11.29 -17.79
CA HIS A 85 1.21 9.94 -17.28
C HIS A 85 1.64 9.81 -15.81
N ILE A 86 2.81 10.35 -15.44
CA ILE A 86 3.30 10.33 -14.05
C ILE A 86 2.34 11.08 -13.12
N CYS A 87 1.94 12.29 -13.53
CA CYS A 87 0.98 13.11 -12.79
C CYS A 87 -0.35 12.38 -12.61
N TYR A 88 -0.89 11.79 -13.67
CA TYR A 88 -2.16 11.05 -13.62
C TYR A 88 -2.10 9.79 -12.76
N PHE A 89 -1.02 9.01 -12.84
CA PHE A 89 -0.84 7.85 -11.95
C PHE A 89 -0.67 8.27 -10.50
N LEU A 90 0.09 9.33 -10.24
CA LEU A 90 0.27 9.86 -8.88
C LEU A 90 -1.06 10.33 -8.28
N TYR A 91 -1.86 11.06 -9.05
CA TYR A 91 -3.19 11.49 -8.64
C TYR A 91 -4.07 10.30 -8.24
N GLN A 92 -4.19 9.27 -9.08
CA GLN A 92 -5.00 8.09 -8.78
C GLN A 92 -4.52 7.34 -7.54
N ILE A 93 -3.20 7.23 -7.33
CA ILE A 93 -2.63 6.62 -6.13
C ILE A 93 -3.02 7.42 -4.88
N LEU A 94 -2.89 8.75 -4.92
CA LEU A 94 -3.23 9.61 -3.79
C LEU A 94 -4.74 9.66 -3.53
N ARG A 95 -5.57 9.67 -4.57
CA ARG A 95 -7.04 9.62 -4.46
C ARG A 95 -7.48 8.34 -3.75
N GLY A 96 -6.96 7.18 -4.19
CA GLY A 96 -7.19 5.91 -3.49
C GLY A 96 -6.67 5.93 -2.05
N LEU A 97 -5.50 6.51 -1.82
CA LEU A 97 -4.91 6.60 -0.49
C LEU A 97 -5.70 7.50 0.46
N LYS A 98 -6.28 8.60 -0.03
CA LYS A 98 -7.18 9.50 0.74
C LYS A 98 -8.37 8.71 1.26
N TYR A 99 -9.00 7.91 0.40
CA TYR A 99 -10.10 7.03 0.80
C TYR A 99 -9.67 6.06 1.90
N ILE A 100 -8.53 5.36 1.72
CA ILE A 100 -7.99 4.42 2.72
C ILE A 100 -7.71 5.10 4.07
N HIS A 101 -7.06 6.26 4.03
CA HIS A 101 -6.67 7.03 5.22
C HIS A 101 -7.87 7.64 5.93
N SER A 102 -8.91 8.04 5.21
CA SER A 102 -10.18 8.51 5.80
C SER A 102 -10.89 7.40 6.58
N ALA A 103 -10.75 6.14 6.15
CA ALA A 103 -11.21 4.97 6.89
C ALA A 103 -10.32 4.60 8.09
N ASN A 104 -9.30 5.41 8.43
CA ASN A 104 -8.30 5.09 9.46
C ASN A 104 -7.56 3.76 9.22
N VAL A 105 -7.47 3.33 7.96
CA VAL A 105 -6.70 2.18 7.52
C VAL A 105 -5.33 2.67 7.05
N LEU A 106 -4.30 1.90 7.35
CA LEU A 106 -2.97 2.06 6.76
C LEU A 106 -2.77 0.94 5.74
N HIS A 107 -2.31 1.28 4.54
CA HIS A 107 -2.09 0.27 3.51
C HIS A 107 -0.91 -0.63 3.89
N ARG A 108 0.22 -0.06 4.38
CA ARG A 108 1.41 -0.77 4.91
C ARG A 108 2.14 -1.67 3.91
N ASP A 109 1.60 -1.87 2.72
CA ASP A 109 2.16 -2.70 1.65
C ASP A 109 2.24 -1.93 0.31
N LEU A 110 2.27 -0.59 0.34
CA LEU A 110 2.55 0.23 -0.85
C LEU A 110 4.03 0.07 -1.17
N LYS A 111 4.33 -0.68 -2.22
CA LYS A 111 5.67 -1.20 -2.54
C LYS A 111 6.19 -0.67 -3.86
N PRO A 112 7.52 -0.60 -3.99
CA PRO A 112 8.15 -1.63 -4.82
C PRO A 112 8.63 -2.89 -4.07
N SER A 113 9.06 -2.82 -2.80
CA SER A 113 9.34 -4.07 -2.04
C SER A 113 9.39 -4.01 -0.48
N ASN A 114 8.75 -3.04 0.17
CA ASN A 114 8.40 -3.01 1.61
C ASN A 114 9.53 -3.15 2.63
N LEU A 115 10.12 -2.03 3.05
CA LEU A 115 11.09 -1.92 4.15
C LEU A 115 11.04 -0.45 4.66
N LEU A 116 10.92 -0.08 5.94
CA LEU A 116 11.22 -0.72 7.24
C LEU A 116 10.55 0.00 8.44
N LEU A 117 10.62 -0.68 9.61
CA LEU A 117 10.23 -0.38 11.01
C LEU A 117 8.88 -1.03 11.40
N ASN A 118 8.73 -1.95 12.36
CA ASN A 118 9.55 -2.44 13.50
C ASN A 118 9.34 -3.97 13.68
N THR A 119 10.35 -4.70 14.17
CA THR A 119 10.28 -6.13 14.54
C THR A 119 9.52 -6.39 15.83
N THR A 120 9.01 -5.36 16.50
CA THR A 120 7.95 -5.51 17.50
C THR A 120 6.64 -5.04 16.88
N CYS A 121 5.62 -5.91 16.95
CA CYS A 121 4.24 -5.61 16.60
C CYS A 121 3.61 -4.60 17.58
N ASP A 122 4.32 -3.52 17.91
CA ASP A 122 3.79 -2.42 18.70
C ASP A 122 3.20 -1.37 17.77
N LEU A 123 1.88 -1.21 17.86
CA LEU A 123 1.05 -0.24 17.14
C LEU A 123 1.44 1.25 17.32
N LYS A 124 2.48 1.57 18.12
CA LYS A 124 2.79 2.95 18.56
C LYS A 124 3.59 3.80 17.57
N GLY A 125 4.04 3.27 16.43
CA GLY A 125 4.83 4.00 15.43
C GLY A 125 4.26 4.06 14.02
N TYR A 126 3.08 3.46 13.78
CA TYR A 126 2.50 3.36 12.44
C TYR A 126 1.52 4.50 12.19
N THR A 127 1.92 5.48 11.38
CA THR A 127 1.09 6.62 10.97
C THR A 127 0.81 6.59 9.47
N LYS A 128 -0.18 7.37 9.03
CA LYS A 128 -0.51 7.62 7.62
C LYS A 128 0.70 8.06 6.78
N SER A 129 1.67 8.73 7.42
CA SER A 129 2.86 9.21 6.74
C SER A 129 3.78 8.11 6.21
N ILE A 130 3.69 6.86 6.73
CA ILE A 130 4.43 5.72 6.16
C ILE A 130 4.00 5.46 4.71
N ASP A 131 2.70 5.50 4.43
CA ASP A 131 2.19 5.28 3.08
C ASP A 131 2.64 6.43 2.14
N ILE A 132 2.68 7.68 2.63
CA ILE A 132 3.18 8.83 1.86
C ILE A 132 4.65 8.66 1.46
N TRP A 133 5.48 8.10 2.34
CA TRP A 133 6.89 7.80 2.00
C TRP A 133 6.98 6.78 0.86
N SER A 134 6.14 5.74 0.89
CA SER A 134 6.04 4.77 -0.19
C SER A 134 5.60 5.41 -1.51
N VAL A 135 4.61 6.31 -1.47
CA VAL A 135 4.19 7.06 -2.67
C VAL A 135 5.33 7.93 -3.20
N GLY A 136 6.11 8.58 -2.33
CA GLY A 136 7.31 9.32 -2.73
C GLY A 136 8.35 8.43 -3.44
N CYS A 137 8.57 7.21 -2.94
CA CYS A 137 9.44 6.23 -3.61
C CYS A 137 8.89 5.82 -4.99
N ILE A 138 7.58 5.60 -5.11
CA ILE A 138 6.92 5.27 -6.38
C ILE A 138 7.04 6.45 -7.36
N LEU A 139 6.83 7.68 -6.93
CA LEU A 139 7.02 8.88 -7.76
C LEU A 139 8.46 8.98 -8.29
N ALA A 140 9.46 8.80 -7.42
CA ALA A 140 10.86 8.79 -7.84
C ALA A 140 11.19 7.66 -8.83
N GLU A 141 10.58 6.49 -8.66
CA GLU A 141 10.73 5.37 -9.59
C GLU A 141 10.03 5.65 -10.93
N MET A 142 8.87 6.30 -10.93
CA MET A 142 8.20 6.74 -12.16
C MET A 142 9.02 7.79 -12.93
N LEU A 143 9.72 8.69 -12.23
CA LEU A 143 10.57 9.72 -12.84
C LEU A 143 11.86 9.17 -13.46
N SER A 144 12.35 8.00 -13.03
CA SER A 144 13.68 7.48 -13.44
C SER A 144 13.71 6.04 -13.93
N ASN A 145 12.58 5.32 -13.87
CA ASN A 145 12.45 3.88 -14.12
C ASN A 145 13.36 3.01 -13.23
N ARG A 146 13.84 3.55 -12.11
CA ARG A 146 14.74 2.85 -11.19
C ARG A 146 14.35 3.15 -9.74
N PRO A 147 14.44 2.16 -8.84
CA PRO A 147 14.20 2.38 -7.42
C PRO A 147 15.19 3.39 -6.87
N ILE A 148 14.69 4.42 -6.18
CA ILE A 148 15.53 5.48 -5.59
C ILE A 148 16.38 4.99 -4.42
N PHE A 149 15.88 4.03 -3.64
CA PHE A 149 16.57 3.46 -2.47
C PHE A 149 16.64 1.92 -2.56
N PRO A 150 17.56 1.36 -3.37
CA PRO A 150 17.67 -0.09 -3.61
C PRO A 150 18.53 -0.79 -2.55
N GLY A 151 18.17 -0.70 -1.27
CA GLY A 151 18.92 -1.34 -0.19
C GLY A 151 18.76 -2.85 -0.16
N LYS A 152 19.86 -3.56 0.07
CA LYS A 152 19.90 -5.04 0.16
C LYS A 152 19.61 -5.59 1.55
N HIS A 153 19.84 -4.77 2.57
CA HIS A 153 19.61 -5.08 3.98
C HIS A 153 19.36 -3.79 4.77
N TYR A 154 18.98 -3.91 6.04
CA TYR A 154 18.46 -2.78 6.83
C TYR A 154 19.41 -1.57 6.89
N LEU A 155 20.71 -1.77 7.15
CA LEU A 155 21.69 -0.67 7.17
C LEU A 155 21.92 -0.08 5.79
N ASP A 156 21.92 -0.91 4.75
CA ASP A 156 22.15 -0.45 3.38
C ASP A 156 20.99 0.43 2.91
N GLN A 157 19.75 0.04 3.23
CA GLN A 157 18.56 0.86 2.99
C GLN A 157 18.69 2.24 3.65
N LEU A 158 19.08 2.28 4.92
CA LEU A 158 19.28 3.54 5.64
C LEU A 158 20.39 4.39 4.99
N ASN A 159 21.49 3.76 4.59
CA ASN A 159 22.60 4.44 3.93
C ASN A 159 22.20 5.05 2.58
N HIS A 160 21.35 4.37 1.80
CA HIS A 160 20.80 4.90 0.56
C HIS A 160 19.91 6.12 0.81
N ILE A 161 19.04 6.07 1.82
CA ILE A 161 18.17 7.18 2.20
C ILE A 161 19.01 8.40 2.59
N LEU A 162 19.95 8.22 3.52
CA LEU A 162 20.85 9.29 3.99
C LEU A 162 21.79 9.80 2.90
N GLY A 163 22.11 8.96 1.90
CA GLY A 163 22.90 9.35 0.74
C GLY A 163 22.20 10.37 -0.15
N VAL A 164 20.87 10.43 -0.12
CA VAL A 164 20.06 11.40 -0.87
C VAL A 164 19.57 12.54 0.02
N LEU A 165 18.97 12.22 1.16
CA LEU A 165 18.39 13.23 2.06
C LEU A 165 19.44 13.99 2.88
N GLY A 166 20.65 13.43 3.00
CA GLY A 166 21.69 13.95 3.87
C GLY A 166 21.54 13.48 5.32
N SER A 167 22.42 13.98 6.18
CA SER A 167 22.35 13.72 7.62
C SER A 167 21.10 14.37 8.23
N PRO A 168 20.35 13.68 9.10
CA PRO A 168 19.17 14.24 9.75
C PRO A 168 19.55 15.44 10.63
N SER A 169 18.64 16.40 10.75
CA SER A 169 18.81 17.52 11.69
C SER A 169 18.67 17.05 13.14
N GLN A 170 19.03 17.92 14.10
CA GLN A 170 18.86 17.61 15.52
C GLN A 170 17.38 17.37 15.89
N GLU A 171 16.47 18.16 15.32
CA GLU A 171 15.02 18.00 15.47
C GLU A 171 14.55 16.63 14.92
N ASP A 172 15.06 16.23 13.76
CA ASP A 172 14.76 14.93 13.17
C ASP A 172 15.25 13.75 14.03
N LEU A 173 16.36 13.92 14.76
CA LEU A 173 16.90 12.88 15.64
C LEU A 173 16.10 12.73 16.93
N GLU A 174 15.47 13.81 17.40
CA GLU A 174 14.64 13.82 18.60
C GLU A 174 13.36 13.00 18.43
N CYS A 175 12.80 12.93 17.21
CA CYS A 175 11.63 12.10 16.94
C CYS A 175 11.93 10.57 16.97
N ILE A 176 13.21 10.18 16.98
CA ILE A 176 13.62 8.77 17.04
C ILE A 176 13.63 8.30 18.49
N ILE A 177 12.64 7.48 18.87
CA ILE A 177 12.48 6.97 20.24
C ILE A 177 13.62 6.00 20.61
N ASN A 178 14.14 5.24 19.65
CA ASN A 178 15.18 4.24 19.89
C ASN A 178 16.57 4.90 20.02
N GLU A 179 17.10 4.93 21.25
CA GLU A 179 18.41 5.51 21.57
C GLU A 179 19.56 4.87 20.77
N LYS A 180 19.55 3.55 20.55
CA LYS A 180 20.61 2.88 19.78
C LYS A 180 20.61 3.35 18.32
N ALA A 181 19.42 3.51 17.74
CA ALA A 181 19.27 4.02 16.37
C ALA A 181 19.72 5.49 16.27
N ARG A 182 19.36 6.32 17.26
CA ARG A 182 19.80 7.72 17.34
C ARG A 182 21.32 7.84 17.45
N SER A 183 21.95 7.10 18.37
CA SER A 183 23.42 7.10 18.54
C SER A 183 24.13 6.60 17.29
N TYR A 184 23.58 5.58 16.60
CA TYR A 184 24.13 5.12 15.33
C TYR A 184 24.11 6.23 14.27
N LEU A 185 22.99 6.93 14.09
CA LEU A 185 22.88 8.03 13.13
C LEU A 185 23.83 9.19 13.45
N GLN A 186 24.00 9.52 14.73
CA GLN A 186 24.95 10.55 15.18
C GLN A 186 26.42 10.15 14.95
N SER A 187 26.73 8.85 14.94
CA SER A 187 28.09 8.36 14.68
C SER A 187 28.49 8.42 13.19
N LEU A 188 27.53 8.59 12.28
CA LEU A 188 27.80 8.60 10.85
C LEU A 188 28.45 9.94 10.43
N PRO A 189 29.37 9.92 9.44
CA PRO A 189 29.91 11.14 8.86
C PRO A 189 28.81 12.02 8.28
N TYR A 190 28.96 13.34 8.42
CA TYR A 190 28.02 14.30 7.86
C TYR A 190 27.90 14.15 6.33
N LYS A 191 26.67 14.13 5.82
CA LYS A 191 26.37 14.10 4.38
C LYS A 191 25.44 15.27 4.02
N PRO A 192 25.81 16.09 3.02
CA PRO A 192 24.90 17.13 2.53
C PRO A 192 23.73 16.51 1.76
N LYS A 193 22.56 17.15 1.82
CA LYS A 193 21.40 16.78 1.01
C LYS A 193 21.72 16.92 -0.49
N VAL A 194 21.35 15.91 -1.28
CA VAL A 194 21.46 15.96 -2.73
C VAL A 194 20.23 16.68 -3.30
N PRO A 195 20.39 17.76 -4.10
CA PRO A 195 19.26 18.42 -4.74
C PRO A 195 18.50 17.46 -5.66
N TRP A 196 17.17 17.45 -5.61
CA TRP A 196 16.33 16.59 -6.44
C TRP A 196 16.56 16.80 -7.94
N SER A 197 16.80 18.04 -8.36
CA SER A 197 17.13 18.41 -9.74
C SER A 197 18.42 17.73 -10.26
N ARG A 198 19.35 17.35 -9.37
CA ARG A 198 20.55 16.60 -9.74
C ARG A 198 20.23 15.13 -10.02
N LEU A 199 19.27 14.55 -9.28
CA LEU A 199 18.84 13.16 -9.47
C LEU A 199 17.89 13.01 -10.66
N PHE A 200 17.04 14.01 -10.87
CA PHE A 200 15.98 14.01 -11.89
C PHE A 200 16.05 15.30 -12.73
N PRO A 201 17.07 15.46 -13.58
CA PRO A 201 17.33 16.72 -14.29
C PRO A 201 16.25 17.10 -15.32
N ASN A 202 15.47 16.13 -15.80
CA ASN A 202 14.43 16.35 -16.81
C ASN A 202 13.02 16.38 -16.20
N ALA A 203 12.90 16.32 -14.87
CA ALA A 203 11.62 16.28 -14.19
C ALA A 203 11.03 17.69 -14.00
N ASP A 204 9.70 17.75 -13.95
CA ASP A 204 8.96 18.97 -13.64
C ASP A 204 9.29 19.49 -12.22
N VAL A 205 9.41 20.81 -12.09
CA VAL A 205 9.81 21.45 -10.81
C VAL A 205 8.77 21.20 -9.71
N ASN A 206 7.47 21.23 -10.05
CA ASN A 206 6.41 20.95 -9.10
C ASN A 206 6.39 19.47 -8.69
N ALA A 207 6.77 18.56 -9.60
CA ALA A 207 6.94 17.14 -9.27
C ALA A 207 8.05 16.94 -8.24
N LEU A 208 9.18 17.63 -8.40
CA LEU A 208 10.32 17.54 -7.48
C LEU A 208 10.04 18.19 -6.13
N ASP A 209 9.26 19.27 -6.11
CA ASP A 209 8.80 19.90 -4.87
C ASP A 209 7.88 18.95 -4.08
N LEU A 210 6.88 18.36 -4.74
CA LEU A 210 6.00 17.37 -4.13
C LEU A 210 6.78 16.14 -3.64
N LEU A 211 7.72 15.63 -4.46
CA LEU A 211 8.60 14.53 -4.09
C LEU A 211 9.40 14.84 -2.81
N GLY A 212 9.92 16.06 -2.70
CA GLY A 212 10.64 16.51 -1.51
C GLY A 212 9.78 16.54 -0.25
N LYS A 213 8.52 16.98 -0.38
CA LYS A 213 7.54 16.98 0.72
C LYS A 213 7.14 15.56 1.14
N MET A 214 7.02 14.62 0.20
CA MET A 214 6.75 13.20 0.49
C MET A 214 7.96 12.49 1.12
N LEU A 215 9.18 12.71 0.61
CA LEU A 215 10.42 12.12 1.11
C LEU A 215 11.08 12.96 2.20
N THR A 216 10.27 13.48 3.12
CA THR A 216 10.75 14.15 4.34
C THR A 216 11.12 13.11 5.39
N PHE A 217 12.30 13.25 6.01
CA PHE A 217 12.82 12.29 6.99
C PHE A 217 11.89 12.18 8.20
N ASN A 218 11.62 13.31 8.88
CA ASN A 218 10.72 13.33 10.01
C ASN A 218 9.28 13.05 9.56
N PRO A 219 8.64 11.98 10.09
CA PRO A 219 7.29 11.59 9.68
C PRO A 219 6.20 12.58 10.08
N HIS A 220 6.47 13.51 11.02
CA HIS A 220 5.53 14.56 11.43
C HIS A 220 5.53 15.76 10.48
N ASN A 221 6.66 16.01 9.80
CA ASN A 221 6.81 17.11 8.84
C ASN A 221 6.50 16.66 7.40
N ARG A 222 6.13 15.39 7.21
CA ARG A 222 5.76 14.82 5.91
C ARG A 222 4.36 15.28 5.53
N ILE A 223 4.20 15.65 4.26
CA ILE A 223 2.91 16.10 3.70
C ILE A 223 1.80 15.06 3.92
N SER A 224 0.58 15.53 4.20
CA SER A 224 -0.61 14.67 4.27
C SER A 224 -1.06 14.25 2.87
N VAL A 225 -1.98 13.28 2.77
CA VAL A 225 -2.52 12.88 1.48
C VAL A 225 -3.41 13.97 0.88
N GLU A 226 -4.14 14.69 1.73
CA GLU A 226 -5.00 15.81 1.36
C GLU A 226 -4.18 17.00 0.82
N ASP A 227 -3.10 17.37 1.52
CA ASP A 227 -2.20 18.44 1.07
C ASP A 227 -1.43 18.05 -0.20
N ALA A 228 -1.14 16.76 -0.37
CA ALA A 228 -0.49 16.24 -1.58
C ALA A 228 -1.42 16.34 -2.80
N LEU A 229 -2.72 16.03 -2.64
CA LEU A 229 -3.72 16.18 -3.71
C LEU A 229 -3.92 17.64 -4.10
N ALA A 230 -3.92 18.56 -3.13
CA ALA A 230 -4.02 20.00 -3.36
C ALA A 230 -2.72 20.65 -3.90
N HIS A 231 -1.67 19.87 -4.17
CA HIS A 231 -0.38 20.40 -4.62
C HIS A 231 -0.44 20.92 -6.07
N PRO A 232 0.28 22.00 -6.42
CA PRO A 232 0.31 22.54 -7.81
C PRO A 232 0.66 21.53 -8.90
N TYR A 233 1.39 20.45 -8.56
CA TYR A 233 1.71 19.39 -9.51
C TYR A 233 0.48 18.60 -9.99
N LEU A 234 -0.57 18.54 -9.17
CA LEU A 234 -1.80 17.77 -9.41
C LEU A 234 -3.01 18.67 -9.71
N GLU A 235 -2.81 19.99 -9.84
CA GLU A 235 -3.87 20.99 -10.02
C GLU A 235 -4.83 20.64 -11.17
N GLN A 236 -4.33 20.05 -12.26
CA GLN A 236 -5.14 19.66 -13.41
C GLN A 236 -6.17 18.54 -13.14
N TYR A 237 -5.97 17.74 -12.09
CA TYR A 237 -6.84 16.62 -11.71
C TYR A 237 -7.51 16.82 -10.34
N TYR A 238 -7.04 17.78 -9.56
CA TYR A 238 -7.55 18.03 -8.22
C TYR A 238 -9.01 18.49 -8.26
N ASP A 239 -9.91 17.66 -7.74
CA ASP A 239 -11.32 17.96 -7.58
C ASP A 239 -11.82 17.38 -6.25
N PRO A 240 -11.95 18.20 -5.20
CA PRO A 240 -12.44 17.75 -3.89
C PRO A 240 -13.81 17.07 -3.94
N ALA A 241 -14.66 17.40 -4.92
CA ALA A 241 -15.99 16.82 -5.05
C ALA A 241 -15.95 15.40 -5.62
N ASP A 242 -14.95 15.08 -6.45
CA ASP A 242 -14.70 13.76 -7.01
C ASP A 242 -13.64 12.97 -6.21
N GLU A 243 -13.31 13.38 -4.99
CA GLU A 243 -12.37 12.68 -4.12
C GLU A 243 -13.08 12.16 -2.86
N PRO A 244 -13.86 11.07 -2.98
CA PRO A 244 -14.69 10.56 -1.90
C PRO A 244 -13.85 10.06 -0.72
N VAL A 245 -14.45 10.11 0.46
CA VAL A 245 -13.93 9.55 1.71
C VAL A 245 -14.81 8.38 2.14
N ALA A 246 -14.26 7.48 2.94
CA ALA A 246 -15.02 6.39 3.53
C ALA A 246 -16.09 6.94 4.48
N GLU A 247 -17.30 6.40 4.41
CA GLU A 247 -18.45 6.81 5.24
C GLU A 247 -18.16 6.70 6.74
N GLU A 248 -17.43 5.65 7.12
CA GLU A 248 -17.11 5.37 8.52
C GLU A 248 -15.67 4.87 8.67
N PRO A 249 -14.98 5.26 9.76
CA PRO A 249 -13.68 4.68 10.10
C PRO A 249 -13.79 3.17 10.28
N PHE A 250 -12.87 2.44 9.66
CA PHE A 250 -12.75 0.99 9.81
C PHE A 250 -12.22 0.66 11.21
N ARG A 251 -13.13 0.24 12.08
CA ARG A 251 -12.79 -0.31 13.39
C ARG A 251 -12.66 -1.82 13.27
N ILE A 252 -11.44 -2.33 13.31
CA ILE A 252 -11.28 -3.77 13.59
C ILE A 252 -11.66 -3.95 15.05
N ALA A 253 -12.90 -4.36 15.32
CA ALA A 253 -13.45 -4.52 16.67
C ALA A 253 -12.72 -5.60 17.50
N MET A 254 -11.79 -6.34 16.89
CA MET A 254 -10.98 -7.38 17.53
C MET A 254 -9.51 -7.17 17.13
N GLU A 255 -8.60 -6.97 18.08
CA GLU A 255 -7.18 -7.06 17.79
C GLU A 255 -6.88 -8.47 17.24
N LEU A 256 -6.63 -8.56 15.93
CA LEU A 256 -6.37 -9.83 15.25
C LEU A 256 -5.01 -10.42 15.65
N ASP A 257 -4.15 -9.61 16.26
CA ASP A 257 -2.74 -9.89 16.51
C ASP A 257 -2.55 -11.05 17.50
N ASP A 258 -3.47 -11.21 18.46
CA ASP A 258 -3.39 -12.26 19.49
C ASP A 258 -4.27 -13.49 19.22
N LEU A 259 -4.99 -13.51 18.09
CA LEU A 259 -5.92 -14.62 17.80
C LEU A 259 -5.18 -15.86 17.30
N PRO A 260 -5.51 -17.07 17.82
CA PRO A 260 -4.98 -18.33 17.30
C PRO A 260 -5.33 -18.54 15.83
N LYS A 261 -4.50 -19.30 15.13
CA LYS A 261 -4.65 -19.64 13.71
C LYS A 261 -6.01 -20.28 13.40
N GLU A 262 -6.48 -21.16 14.27
CA GLU A 262 -7.74 -21.88 14.16
C GLU A 262 -8.94 -20.92 14.25
N THR A 263 -8.84 -19.93 15.14
CA THR A 263 -9.84 -18.86 15.26
C THR A 263 -9.83 -17.97 14.01
N LEU A 264 -8.65 -17.60 13.51
CA LEU A 264 -8.54 -16.81 12.28
C LEU A 264 -9.07 -17.57 11.07
N LYS A 265 -8.84 -18.89 10.99
CA LYS A 265 -9.40 -19.75 9.94
C LYS A 265 -10.94 -19.74 9.96
N ARG A 266 -11.53 -19.84 11.15
CA ARG A 266 -12.99 -19.72 11.32
C ARG A 266 -13.51 -18.35 10.92
N LEU A 267 -12.85 -17.27 11.32
CA LEU A 267 -13.25 -15.91 10.92
C LEU A 267 -13.13 -15.69 9.41
N ILE A 268 -12.09 -16.23 8.75
CA ILE A 268 -11.98 -16.21 7.29
C ILE A 268 -13.16 -16.95 6.68
N PHE A 269 -13.45 -18.16 7.15
CA PHE A 269 -14.58 -18.95 6.66
C PHE A 269 -15.91 -18.18 6.79
N GLU A 270 -16.17 -17.59 7.96
CA GLU A 270 -17.38 -16.78 8.20
C GLU A 270 -17.51 -15.57 7.28
N GLU A 271 -16.42 -14.82 7.05
CA GLU A 271 -16.44 -13.70 6.10
C GLU A 271 -16.71 -14.17 4.67
N THR A 272 -16.16 -15.31 4.26
CA THR A 272 -16.42 -15.87 2.93
C THR A 272 -17.83 -16.42 2.74
N LEU A 273 -18.57 -16.74 3.81
CA LEU A 273 -19.97 -17.19 3.70
C LEU A 273 -20.88 -16.13 3.06
N ARG A 274 -20.51 -14.85 3.17
CA ARG A 274 -21.27 -13.75 2.56
C ARG A 274 -21.20 -13.75 1.03
N PHE A 275 -20.20 -14.43 0.47
CA PHE A 275 -19.98 -14.59 -0.97
C PHE A 275 -20.58 -15.90 -1.49
N ASN A 276 -21.31 -16.65 -0.64
CA ASN A 276 -21.94 -17.88 -1.06
C ASN A 276 -22.82 -17.63 -2.27
N HIS A 277 -22.53 -18.40 -3.31
CA HIS A 277 -23.31 -18.49 -4.52
C HIS A 277 -24.76 -18.77 -4.15
N ASN A 278 -25.69 -18.15 -4.86
CA ASN A 278 -27.03 -18.71 -4.95
C ASN A 278 -26.87 -20.16 -5.46
N ASP A 279 -26.86 -21.13 -4.54
CA ASP A 279 -27.19 -22.53 -4.81
C ASP A 279 -28.68 -22.60 -5.18
N ASN A 280 -29.06 -21.93 -6.26
CA ASN A 280 -30.29 -22.21 -6.97
C ASN A 280 -29.92 -22.98 -8.23
N THR A 281 -30.35 -24.24 -8.25
CA THR A 281 -30.41 -25.18 -9.38
C THR A 281 -29.17 -26.06 -9.65
N LEU A 282 -28.94 -27.03 -8.78
CA LEU A 282 -28.90 -28.40 -9.30
C LEU A 282 -30.36 -28.86 -9.41
N PRO A 283 -30.89 -29.21 -10.59
CA PRO A 283 -32.18 -29.88 -10.64
C PRO A 283 -31.99 -31.28 -10.03
N ASP A 284 -32.60 -31.48 -8.87
CA ASP A 284 -32.97 -32.82 -8.44
C ASP A 284 -33.85 -33.43 -9.54
N GLY A 285 -33.38 -34.52 -10.14
CA GLY A 285 -34.19 -35.40 -10.96
C GLY A 285 -33.71 -35.57 -12.41
N MET A 286 -32.90 -36.59 -12.64
CA MET A 286 -33.23 -37.71 -13.54
C MET A 286 -32.56 -38.98 -13.04
#